data_AF-K1SHB2-F1
#
_entry.id   AF-K1SHB2-F1
#
_cell.length_a   1.000
_cell.length_b   1.000
_cell.length_c   1.000
_cell.angle_alpha   90.00
_cell.angle_beta   90.00
_cell.angle_gamma   90.00
#
_symmetry.space_group_name_H-M   'P 1'
#
loop_
_entity.id
_entity.type
_entity.pdbx_description
1 polymer ?
#
loop_
_entity_poly.entity_id
_entity_poly.type
_entity_poly.pdbx_seq_one_letter_code
_entity_poly.pdbx_strand_id
1 'polypeptide(L)'
;MFTKEDFVQMEEHGLTPAALETQLKNFREGFPFLPVTRAASCGDGIRVLDAAGIEQAAARYDRAKESLRVVKFVPASGAATRMFKDLFEFVREGRRTAVVGELLANRRRFAFWPELRTIIGDDADELRTVENIVAEGLRYGETPKGLVSFHRYGDEVRKAVEEHLVEGAQYAAAGGEVKIHFTVSPEHLTRFEALLAEKIPGYESRFGVKYRISFSVQDPSTDTLAVNPDCTPFRRADGRLLFRPAGHGALIGNLGKIDADIVFVKNIDNVTTDARRSDTVLYKKALAGVLLALQERIFEYLMALEVPGAELEPIAAFIENELCVKLPKDYGTALLRQVLDRPIRVCGMVRNEGEPGGGPFWVAGADGLETLQIAESNQIAPEKRELMRSATHFNPVDLVCSFRTSKGGRFDLREFVDPATGFISRKSDGGRELLAQELPGLWNGAMARWNTVFVEVPITTFRP
;
A
#
# COMPACT_ATOMS: atom_id res chain seq x y z
N MET A 1 3.06 -28.68 -22.59
CA MET A 1 3.28 -27.83 -23.77
C MET A 1 2.03 -26.99 -23.96
N PHE A 2 2.15 -25.68 -24.24
CA PHE A 2 0.99 -24.80 -24.45
C PHE A 2 0.34 -25.06 -25.81
N THR A 3 -0.98 -24.93 -25.89
CA THR A 3 -1.76 -25.04 -27.12
C THR A 3 -1.93 -23.67 -27.80
N LYS A 4 -2.54 -23.63 -28.98
CA LYS A 4 -2.84 -22.35 -29.65
C LYS A 4 -3.84 -21.51 -28.86
N GLU A 5 -4.83 -22.18 -28.27
CA GLU A 5 -5.87 -21.58 -27.43
C GLU A 5 -5.25 -20.97 -26.17
N ASP A 6 -4.19 -21.58 -25.62
CA ASP A 6 -3.46 -21.00 -24.50
C ASP A 6 -2.81 -19.67 -24.88
N PHE A 7 -2.20 -19.57 -26.07
CA PHE A 7 -1.60 -18.31 -26.54
C PHE A 7 -2.65 -17.22 -26.78
N VAL A 8 -3.82 -17.57 -27.30
CA VAL A 8 -4.95 -16.64 -27.40
C VAL A 8 -5.37 -16.16 -26.01
N GLN A 9 -5.51 -17.06 -25.04
CA GLN A 9 -5.85 -16.70 -23.68
C GLN A 9 -4.78 -15.79 -23.05
N MET A 10 -3.49 -16.01 -23.31
CA MET A 10 -2.41 -15.16 -22.84
C MET A 10 -2.49 -13.75 -23.43
N GLU A 11 -2.72 -13.65 -24.73
CA GLU A 11 -2.83 -12.36 -25.43
C GLU A 11 -4.05 -11.56 -24.95
N GLU A 12 -5.18 -12.23 -24.69
CA GLU A 12 -6.37 -11.63 -24.07
C GLU A 12 -6.08 -11.05 -22.67
N HIS A 13 -5.10 -11.61 -21.94
CA HIS A 13 -4.64 -11.10 -20.65
C HIS A 13 -3.48 -10.10 -20.78
N GLY A 14 -3.05 -9.75 -21.99
CA GLY A 14 -1.91 -8.85 -22.21
C GLY A 14 -0.55 -9.45 -21.83
N LEU A 15 -0.46 -10.78 -21.71
CA LEU A 15 0.77 -11.48 -21.36
C LEU A 15 1.54 -11.91 -22.60
N THR A 16 2.87 -11.83 -22.52
CA THR A 16 3.76 -12.32 -23.59
C THR A 16 4.29 -13.72 -23.25
N PRO A 17 4.65 -14.53 -24.27
CA PRO A 17 5.28 -15.84 -24.02
C PRO A 17 6.54 -15.75 -23.14
N ALA A 18 7.37 -14.72 -23.33
CA ALA A 18 8.56 -14.50 -22.54
C ALA A 18 8.26 -14.16 -21.06
N ALA A 19 7.19 -13.38 -20.81
CA ALA A 19 6.74 -13.11 -19.44
C ALA A 19 6.30 -14.41 -18.75
N LEU A 20 5.62 -15.29 -19.47
CA LEU A 20 5.17 -16.57 -18.93
C LEU A 20 6.32 -17.55 -18.67
N GLU A 21 7.29 -17.63 -19.57
CA GLU A 21 8.51 -18.41 -19.35
C GLU A 21 9.25 -17.95 -18.09
N THR A 22 9.30 -16.63 -17.86
CA THR A 22 9.86 -16.05 -16.64
C THR A 22 9.07 -16.47 -15.41
N GLN A 23 7.73 -16.43 -15.44
CA GLN A 23 6.89 -16.91 -14.33
C GLN A 23 7.14 -18.40 -14.04
N LEU A 24 7.18 -19.25 -15.08
CA LEU A 24 7.46 -20.68 -14.92
C LEU A 24 8.86 -20.96 -14.37
N LYS A 25 9.85 -20.16 -14.78
CA LYS A 25 11.21 -20.22 -14.22
C LYS A 25 11.19 -19.87 -12.73
N ASN A 26 10.52 -18.79 -12.35
CA ASN A 26 10.39 -18.38 -10.95
C ASN A 26 9.70 -19.46 -10.09
N PHE A 27 8.68 -20.16 -10.60
CA PHE A 27 8.06 -21.28 -9.87
C PHE A 27 9.04 -22.42 -9.59
N ARG A 28 9.95 -22.71 -10.53
CA ARG A 28 10.95 -23.78 -10.39
C ARG A 28 12.12 -23.40 -9.49
N GLU A 29 12.59 -22.16 -9.60
CA GLU A 29 13.79 -21.69 -8.91
C GLU A 29 13.47 -21.05 -7.54
N GLY A 30 12.23 -20.58 -7.36
CA GLY A 30 11.85 -19.77 -6.21
C GLY A 30 12.38 -18.34 -6.29
N PHE A 31 12.19 -17.60 -5.19
CA PHE A 31 12.73 -16.26 -5.01
C PHE A 31 13.76 -16.26 -3.88
N PRO A 32 14.89 -15.55 -4.02
CA PRO A 32 15.87 -15.45 -2.95
C PRO A 32 15.29 -14.67 -1.75
N PHE A 33 15.79 -14.98 -0.55
CA PHE A 33 15.50 -14.17 0.62
C PHE A 33 16.19 -12.80 0.52
N LEU A 34 15.55 -11.77 1.07
CA LEU A 34 16.15 -10.45 1.18
C LEU A 34 17.41 -10.54 2.07
N PRO A 35 18.55 -9.98 1.61
CA PRO A 35 19.80 -9.93 2.39
C PRO A 35 19.71 -8.86 3.48
N VAL A 36 18.78 -9.03 4.42
CA VAL A 36 18.60 -8.17 5.59
C VAL A 36 19.83 -8.26 6.48
N THR A 37 20.37 -7.10 6.86
CA THR A 37 21.53 -6.98 7.73
C THR A 37 21.14 -6.69 9.17
N ARG A 38 20.17 -5.78 9.39
CA ARG A 38 19.60 -5.46 10.71
C ARG A 38 18.26 -4.73 10.60
N ALA A 39 17.47 -4.71 11.67
CA ALA A 39 16.28 -3.89 11.78
C ALA A 39 16.65 -2.40 11.90
N ALA A 40 15.87 -1.52 11.28
CA ALA A 40 16.01 -0.08 11.50
C ALA A 40 15.40 0.30 12.87
N SER A 41 15.95 1.34 13.48
CA SER A 41 15.51 1.86 14.78
C SER A 41 15.71 3.38 14.86
N CYS A 42 15.15 4.02 15.89
CA CYS A 42 15.38 5.44 16.13
C CYS A 42 16.89 5.72 16.26
N GLY A 43 17.43 6.59 15.42
CA GLY A 43 18.87 6.87 15.34
C GLY A 43 19.67 5.95 14.42
N ASP A 44 19.07 4.87 13.90
CA ASP A 44 19.65 4.00 12.86
C ASP A 44 18.58 3.68 11.80
N GLY A 45 18.37 4.62 10.88
CA GLY A 45 17.46 4.47 9.74
C GLY A 45 16.01 4.89 9.99
N ILE A 46 15.60 5.20 11.24
CA ILE A 46 14.31 5.86 11.52
C ILE A 46 14.57 7.26 12.09
N ARG A 47 14.12 8.27 11.35
CA ARG A 47 14.18 9.68 11.76
C ARG A 47 13.10 9.97 12.80
N VAL A 48 13.49 10.60 13.89
CA VAL A 48 12.56 11.10 14.91
C VAL A 48 12.54 12.62 14.79
N LEU A 49 11.35 13.19 14.69
CA LEU A 49 11.14 14.63 14.72
C LEU A 49 10.52 15.00 16.07
N ASP A 50 11.04 16.06 16.69
CA ASP A 50 10.39 16.66 17.86
C ASP A 50 9.14 17.44 17.42
N ALA A 51 8.37 17.92 18.40
CA ALA A 51 7.12 18.64 18.12
C ALA A 51 7.36 19.87 17.22
N ALA A 52 8.45 20.61 17.43
CA ALA A 52 8.81 21.76 16.60
C ALA A 52 9.14 21.34 15.16
N GLY A 53 9.90 20.25 14.98
CA GLY A 53 10.25 19.70 13.67
C GLY A 53 9.03 19.19 12.90
N ILE A 54 8.07 18.56 13.58
CA ILE A 54 6.78 18.14 12.99
C ILE A 54 6.01 19.35 12.47
N GLU A 55 5.82 20.38 13.30
CA GLU A 55 5.12 21.61 12.91
C GLU A 55 5.83 22.35 11.78
N GLN A 56 7.16 22.45 11.82
CA GLN A 56 7.95 23.07 10.75
C GLN A 56 7.82 22.32 9.43
N ALA A 57 7.86 20.99 9.46
CA ALA A 57 7.67 20.16 8.27
C ALA A 57 6.23 20.31 7.72
N ALA A 58 5.22 20.22 8.59
CA ALA A 58 3.83 20.42 8.19
C ALA A 58 3.60 21.81 7.58
N ALA A 59 4.16 22.85 8.18
CA ALA A 59 4.09 24.21 7.66
C ALA A 59 4.83 24.39 6.33
N ARG A 60 5.97 23.69 6.11
CA ARG A 60 6.65 23.66 4.80
C ARG A 60 5.70 23.11 3.73
N TYR A 61 5.03 22.01 4.00
CA TYR A 61 4.06 21.44 3.08
C TYR A 61 2.87 22.40 2.83
N ASP A 62 2.27 22.95 3.89
CA ASP A 62 1.12 23.85 3.74
C ASP A 62 1.46 25.13 2.93
N ARG A 63 2.70 25.64 2.99
CA ARG A 63 3.14 26.76 2.15
C ARG A 63 3.32 26.38 0.68
N ALA A 64 3.73 25.15 0.41
CA ALA A 64 4.06 24.69 -0.95
C ALA A 64 2.85 24.07 -1.68
N LYS A 65 1.89 23.48 -0.96
CA LYS A 65 0.85 22.63 -1.57
C LYS A 65 0.03 23.31 -2.67
N GLU A 66 -0.21 24.61 -2.57
CA GLU A 66 -1.01 25.36 -3.54
C GLU A 66 -0.35 25.46 -4.92
N SER A 67 0.98 25.29 -5.00
CA SER A 67 1.73 25.22 -6.27
C SER A 67 2.01 23.79 -6.73
N LEU A 68 1.50 22.78 -6.03
CA LEU A 68 1.78 21.36 -6.31
C LEU A 68 0.53 20.64 -6.81
N ARG A 69 0.72 19.68 -7.73
CA ARG A 69 -0.30 18.66 -7.99
C ARG A 69 -0.26 17.62 -6.89
N VAL A 70 -1.23 17.68 -6.01
CA VAL A 70 -1.39 16.74 -4.90
C VAL A 70 -2.44 15.69 -5.26
N VAL A 71 -2.12 14.40 -5.08
CA VAL A 71 -3.06 13.30 -5.28
C VAL A 71 -3.01 12.36 -4.08
N LYS A 72 -4.18 11.95 -3.59
CA LYS A 72 -4.31 10.85 -2.62
C LYS A 72 -4.59 9.55 -3.38
N PHE A 73 -3.67 8.60 -3.32
CA PHE A 73 -3.79 7.28 -3.93
C PHE A 73 -4.20 6.25 -2.88
N VAL A 74 -5.33 5.58 -3.10
CA VAL A 74 -5.97 4.70 -2.11
C VAL A 74 -6.18 3.31 -2.71
N PRO A 75 -5.35 2.32 -2.33
CA PRO A 75 -5.60 0.93 -2.69
C PRO A 75 -6.90 0.42 -2.04
N ALA A 76 -7.90 0.09 -2.85
CA ALA A 76 -9.25 -0.27 -2.40
C ALA A 76 -9.80 -1.57 -3.06
N SER A 77 -8.97 -2.31 -3.79
CA SER A 77 -9.34 -3.56 -4.46
C SER A 77 -9.45 -4.77 -3.53
N GLY A 78 -9.01 -4.65 -2.27
CA GLY A 78 -9.08 -5.73 -1.30
C GLY A 78 -10.51 -6.05 -0.85
N ALA A 79 -10.92 -7.30 -1.00
CA ALA A 79 -12.16 -7.81 -0.41
C ALA A 79 -12.06 -7.85 1.13
N ALA A 80 -13.19 -7.63 1.81
CA ALA A 80 -13.26 -7.72 3.27
C ALA A 80 -13.31 -9.17 3.79
N THR A 81 -13.22 -10.18 2.93
CA THR A 81 -13.40 -11.60 3.30
C THR A 81 -12.52 -12.06 4.46
N ARG A 82 -11.25 -11.60 4.55
CA ARG A 82 -10.38 -11.93 5.70
C ARG A 82 -10.85 -11.27 7.01
N MET A 83 -11.42 -10.07 6.94
CA MET A 83 -11.99 -9.34 8.09
C MET A 83 -13.15 -10.12 8.73
N PHE A 84 -13.89 -10.88 7.91
CA PHE A 84 -15.08 -11.63 8.34
C PHE A 84 -14.84 -13.15 8.43
N LYS A 85 -13.58 -13.61 8.43
CA LYS A 85 -13.24 -15.04 8.42
C LYS A 85 -13.90 -15.82 9.58
N ASP A 86 -13.77 -15.32 10.81
CA ASP A 86 -14.38 -15.96 11.99
C ASP A 86 -15.91 -16.05 11.92
N LEU A 87 -16.56 -15.07 11.29
CA LEU A 87 -18.01 -15.05 11.13
C LEU A 87 -18.46 -16.09 10.11
N PHE A 88 -17.73 -16.24 9.00
CA PHE A 88 -17.99 -17.31 8.02
C PHE A 88 -17.78 -18.70 8.62
N GLU A 89 -16.73 -18.88 9.42
CA GLU A 89 -16.50 -20.14 10.14
C GLU A 89 -17.63 -20.43 11.12
N PHE A 90 -18.16 -19.42 11.82
CA PHE A 90 -19.31 -19.56 12.70
C PHE A 90 -20.58 -19.99 11.94
N VAL A 91 -20.90 -19.36 10.81
CA VAL A 91 -22.07 -19.74 10.00
C VAL A 91 -21.96 -21.19 9.52
N ARG A 92 -20.77 -21.62 9.10
CA ARG A 92 -20.54 -22.97 8.56
C ARG A 92 -20.51 -24.06 9.62
N GLU A 93 -19.82 -23.81 10.74
CA GLU A 93 -19.46 -24.85 11.72
C GLU A 93 -20.22 -24.71 13.05
N GLY A 94 -20.94 -23.60 13.26
CA GLY A 94 -21.56 -23.26 14.55
C GLY A 94 -20.56 -22.95 15.66
N ARG A 95 -19.26 -22.90 15.36
CA ARG A 95 -18.19 -22.71 16.34
C ARG A 95 -18.05 -21.24 16.72
N ARG A 96 -18.55 -20.89 17.91
CA ARG A 96 -18.46 -19.53 18.45
C ARG A 96 -17.04 -19.21 18.94
N THR A 97 -16.33 -18.36 18.23
CA THR A 97 -15.01 -17.83 18.64
C THR A 97 -15.15 -16.63 19.56
N ALA A 98 -14.05 -16.20 20.20
CA ALA A 98 -14.02 -14.98 21.01
C ALA A 98 -14.42 -13.74 20.18
N VAL A 99 -13.94 -13.65 18.93
CA VAL A 99 -14.28 -12.57 17.98
C VAL A 99 -15.79 -12.51 17.73
N VAL A 100 -16.42 -13.66 17.45
CA VAL A 100 -17.87 -13.73 17.22
C VAL A 100 -18.63 -13.36 18.48
N GLY A 101 -18.19 -13.85 19.64
CA GLY A 101 -18.77 -13.50 20.94
C GLY A 101 -18.74 -12.01 21.23
N GLU A 102 -17.60 -11.36 21.00
CA GLU A 102 -17.40 -9.92 21.22
C GLU A 102 -18.24 -9.08 20.25
N LEU A 103 -18.30 -9.47 18.98
CA LEU A 103 -19.15 -8.82 17.99
C LEU A 103 -20.62 -8.87 18.40
N LEU A 104 -21.12 -10.05 18.77
CA LEU A 104 -22.52 -10.24 19.16
C LEU A 104 -22.88 -9.44 20.42
N ALA A 105 -21.98 -9.40 21.40
CA ALA A 105 -22.13 -8.62 22.62
C ALA A 105 -22.19 -7.11 22.34
N ASN A 106 -21.45 -6.64 21.34
CA ASN A 106 -21.36 -5.22 20.98
C ASN A 106 -22.17 -4.84 19.72
N ARG A 107 -22.98 -5.74 19.16
CA ARG A 107 -23.64 -5.56 17.84
C ARG A 107 -24.33 -4.20 17.67
N ARG A 108 -24.99 -3.69 18.71
CA ARG A 108 -25.71 -2.39 18.70
C ARG A 108 -24.81 -1.15 18.60
N ARG A 109 -23.51 -1.30 18.89
CA ARG A 109 -22.51 -0.24 18.86
C ARG A 109 -21.85 -0.09 17.48
N PHE A 110 -21.91 -1.12 16.65
CA PHE A 110 -21.30 -1.08 15.32
C PHE A 110 -22.04 -0.11 14.39
N ALA A 111 -21.28 0.46 13.45
CA ALA A 111 -21.79 1.40 12.47
C ALA A 111 -22.88 0.80 11.57
N PHE A 112 -22.81 -0.50 11.29
CA PHE A 112 -23.78 -1.22 10.48
C PHE A 112 -25.08 -1.60 11.21
N TRP A 113 -25.18 -1.41 12.53
CA TRP A 113 -26.35 -1.84 13.30
C TRP A 113 -27.68 -1.22 12.84
N PRO A 114 -27.77 0.10 12.55
CA PRO A 114 -29.03 0.69 12.12
C PRO A 114 -29.60 0.01 10.87
N GLU A 115 -28.74 -0.33 9.91
CA GLU A 115 -29.10 -1.07 8.70
C GLU A 115 -29.41 -2.53 9.00
N LEU A 116 -28.56 -3.22 9.76
CA LEU A 116 -28.78 -4.64 10.11
C LEU A 116 -30.12 -4.84 10.83
N ARG A 117 -30.47 -3.94 11.76
CA ARG A 117 -31.71 -3.99 12.55
C ARG A 117 -32.95 -3.97 11.67
N THR A 118 -32.96 -3.25 10.53
CA THR A 118 -34.12 -3.25 9.63
C THR A 118 -34.32 -4.58 8.91
N ILE A 119 -33.25 -5.38 8.78
CA ILE A 119 -33.26 -6.68 8.11
C ILE A 119 -33.67 -7.79 9.08
N ILE A 120 -33.07 -7.82 10.28
CA ILE A 120 -33.22 -8.95 11.20
C ILE A 120 -34.15 -8.67 12.39
N GLY A 121 -34.48 -7.40 12.67
CA GLY A 121 -35.18 -7.01 13.89
C GLY A 121 -34.27 -6.96 15.13
N ASP A 122 -34.86 -6.72 16.31
CA ASP A 122 -34.10 -6.59 17.57
C ASP A 122 -33.76 -7.93 18.25
N ASP A 123 -34.56 -8.96 17.96
CA ASP A 123 -34.56 -10.25 18.68
C ASP A 123 -34.07 -11.42 17.81
N ALA A 124 -33.33 -11.14 16.74
CA ALA A 124 -32.70 -12.18 15.92
C ALA A 124 -31.70 -13.01 16.74
N ASP A 125 -31.69 -14.32 16.51
CA ASP A 125 -30.70 -15.21 17.10
C ASP A 125 -29.28 -14.93 16.55
N GLU A 126 -28.28 -15.53 17.21
CA GLU A 126 -26.87 -15.31 16.88
C GLU A 126 -26.53 -15.74 15.44
N LEU A 127 -27.08 -16.86 14.98
CA LEU A 127 -26.80 -17.39 13.64
C LEU A 127 -27.37 -16.47 12.58
N ARG A 128 -28.67 -16.13 12.68
CA ARG A 128 -29.33 -15.21 11.77
C ARG A 128 -28.64 -13.85 11.74
N THR A 129 -28.20 -13.35 12.91
CA THR A 129 -27.46 -12.08 13.00
C THR A 129 -26.16 -12.15 12.20
N VAL A 130 -25.34 -13.18 12.42
CA VAL A 130 -24.03 -13.29 11.76
C VAL A 130 -24.17 -13.58 10.27
N GLU A 131 -25.10 -14.45 9.87
CA GLU A 131 -25.41 -14.76 8.46
C GLU A 131 -25.84 -13.52 7.68
N ASN A 132 -26.66 -12.66 8.30
CA ASN A 132 -27.08 -11.40 7.70
C ASN A 132 -25.98 -10.33 7.67
N ILE A 133 -24.92 -10.46 8.46
CA ILE A 133 -23.73 -9.60 8.32
C ILE A 133 -22.91 -10.02 7.11
N VAL A 134 -22.60 -11.32 6.98
CA VAL A 134 -21.58 -11.77 6.02
C VAL A 134 -22.13 -12.23 4.66
N ALA A 135 -23.31 -12.84 4.60
CA ALA A 135 -23.78 -13.58 3.42
C ALA A 135 -25.11 -13.07 2.83
N GLU A 136 -26.10 -12.74 3.65
CA GLU A 136 -27.47 -12.43 3.18
C GLU A 136 -27.80 -10.93 3.18
N GLY A 137 -28.04 -10.35 4.36
CA GLY A 137 -28.51 -8.97 4.50
C GLY A 137 -27.50 -7.93 4.01
N LEU A 138 -26.51 -7.60 4.85
CA LEU A 138 -25.46 -6.61 4.55
C LEU A 138 -24.44 -7.12 3.52
N ARG A 139 -24.27 -8.45 3.43
CA ARG A 139 -23.34 -9.13 2.51
C ARG A 139 -21.90 -8.60 2.59
N TYR A 140 -21.41 -8.34 3.80
CA TYR A 140 -20.08 -7.78 3.97
C TYR A 140 -18.95 -8.73 3.60
N GLY A 141 -19.20 -10.04 3.54
CA GLY A 141 -18.21 -11.01 3.12
C GLY A 141 -17.76 -10.90 1.65
N GLU A 142 -18.62 -10.33 0.80
CA GLU A 142 -18.38 -10.08 -0.64
C GLU A 142 -18.25 -8.57 -0.94
N THR A 143 -18.32 -7.72 0.07
CA THR A 143 -18.23 -6.27 -0.11
C THR A 143 -16.75 -5.84 0.02
N PRO A 144 -16.25 -4.99 -0.89
CA PRO A 144 -14.90 -4.45 -0.76
C PRO A 144 -14.85 -3.55 0.48
N LYS A 145 -13.71 -3.55 1.18
CA LYS A 145 -13.56 -2.84 2.46
C LYS A 145 -14.00 -1.37 2.39
N GLY A 146 -13.71 -0.70 1.26
CA GLY A 146 -14.12 0.70 1.03
C GLY A 146 -15.62 0.97 1.12
N LEU A 147 -16.47 -0.03 0.90
CA LEU A 147 -17.93 0.09 0.90
C LEU A 147 -18.59 -0.43 2.19
N VAL A 148 -17.80 -0.91 3.16
CA VAL A 148 -18.28 -1.34 4.47
C VAL A 148 -18.55 -0.13 5.36
N SER A 149 -19.66 -0.14 6.09
CA SER A 149 -19.98 0.87 7.09
C SER A 149 -18.98 0.80 8.24
N PHE A 150 -18.18 1.86 8.40
CA PHE A 150 -16.99 1.85 9.25
C PHE A 150 -17.20 2.65 10.54
N HIS A 151 -17.71 3.89 10.43
CA HIS A 151 -17.91 4.78 11.58
C HIS A 151 -19.33 5.32 11.64
N ARG A 152 -19.77 5.67 12.86
CA ARG A 152 -21.09 6.25 13.14
C ARG A 152 -20.94 7.54 13.95
N TYR A 153 -21.59 8.60 13.49
CA TYR A 153 -21.62 9.95 14.07
C TYR A 153 -23.08 10.34 14.36
N GLY A 154 -23.59 9.93 15.52
CA GLY A 154 -25.02 10.03 15.80
C GLY A 154 -25.82 9.20 14.79
N ASP A 155 -26.60 9.88 13.95
CA ASP A 155 -27.43 9.26 12.90
C ASP A 155 -26.69 9.08 11.57
N GLU A 156 -25.52 9.70 11.40
CA GLU A 156 -24.71 9.54 10.18
C GLU A 156 -23.83 8.28 10.29
N VAL A 157 -23.84 7.46 9.25
CA VAL A 157 -22.91 6.33 9.09
C VAL A 157 -22.04 6.61 7.88
N ARG A 158 -20.71 6.52 8.07
CA ARG A 158 -19.75 6.68 6.98
C ARG A 158 -19.10 5.35 6.65
N LYS A 159 -19.02 5.07 5.36
CA LYS A 159 -18.21 4.00 4.80
C LYS A 159 -16.74 4.40 4.79
N ALA A 160 -15.86 3.41 4.72
CA ALA A 160 -14.42 3.66 4.70
C ALA A 160 -14.01 4.65 3.57
N VAL A 161 -14.58 4.51 2.36
CA VAL A 161 -14.31 5.44 1.25
C VAL A 161 -14.69 6.89 1.55
N GLU A 162 -15.74 7.13 2.34
CA GLU A 162 -16.18 8.47 2.71
C GLU A 162 -15.21 9.13 3.69
N GLU A 163 -14.60 8.35 4.59
CA GLU A 163 -13.54 8.84 5.48
C GLU A 163 -12.31 9.32 4.70
N HIS A 164 -12.03 8.71 3.54
CA HIS A 164 -10.98 9.18 2.65
C HIS A 164 -11.28 10.54 2.01
N LEU A 165 -12.57 10.88 1.77
CA LEU A 165 -12.97 12.22 1.31
C LEU A 165 -12.66 13.27 2.38
N VAL A 166 -13.01 12.97 3.63
CA VAL A 166 -12.77 13.86 4.78
C VAL A 166 -11.28 14.11 4.96
N GLU A 167 -10.48 13.04 5.06
CA GLU A 167 -9.02 13.15 5.15
C GLU A 167 -8.42 13.92 3.95
N GLY A 168 -8.93 13.65 2.74
CA GLY A 168 -8.49 14.32 1.52
C GLY A 168 -8.67 15.84 1.60
N ALA A 169 -9.81 16.31 2.11
CA ALA A 169 -10.05 17.73 2.31
C ALA A 169 -9.10 18.38 3.33
N GLN A 170 -8.60 17.63 4.31
CA GLN A 170 -7.81 18.17 5.41
C GLN A 170 -6.32 18.30 5.09
N TYR A 171 -5.75 17.38 4.30
CA TYR A 171 -4.33 17.42 3.96
C TYR A 171 -4.00 17.37 2.47
N ALA A 172 -4.94 17.03 1.59
CA ALA A 172 -4.70 16.92 0.15
C ALA A 172 -5.47 17.95 -0.69
N ALA A 173 -6.17 18.89 -0.05
CA ALA A 173 -6.77 20.04 -0.71
C ALA A 173 -5.70 21.03 -1.18
N ALA A 174 -5.69 21.33 -2.47
CA ALA A 174 -4.82 22.32 -3.11
C ALA A 174 -5.60 23.02 -4.24
N GLY A 175 -5.55 24.35 -4.29
CA GLY A 175 -6.26 25.16 -5.29
C GLY A 175 -7.79 25.03 -5.19
N GLY A 176 -8.32 24.71 -4.01
CA GLY A 176 -9.75 24.43 -3.81
C GLY A 176 -10.22 23.07 -4.36
N GLU A 177 -9.31 22.23 -4.86
CA GLU A 177 -9.62 20.87 -5.33
C GLU A 177 -8.99 19.80 -4.44
N VAL A 178 -9.66 18.64 -4.34
CA VAL A 178 -9.14 17.43 -3.70
C VAL A 178 -9.13 16.31 -4.73
N LYS A 179 -7.94 15.84 -5.10
CA LYS A 179 -7.77 14.77 -6.08
C LYS A 179 -7.53 13.44 -5.37
N ILE A 180 -8.41 12.48 -5.59
CA ILE A 180 -8.29 11.13 -5.01
C ILE A 180 -8.37 10.10 -6.13
N HIS A 181 -7.43 9.17 -6.11
CA HIS A 181 -7.39 8.04 -7.01
C HIS A 181 -7.59 6.74 -6.22
N PHE A 182 -8.61 5.97 -6.58
CA PHE A 182 -8.85 4.66 -5.98
C PHE A 182 -8.43 3.57 -6.95
N THR A 183 -7.76 2.53 -6.44
CA THR A 183 -7.62 1.29 -7.20
C THR A 183 -8.68 0.31 -6.73
N VAL A 184 -9.53 -0.16 -7.64
CA VAL A 184 -10.68 -1.02 -7.32
C VAL A 184 -10.66 -2.27 -8.19
N SER A 185 -11.37 -3.31 -7.78
CA SER A 185 -11.59 -4.46 -8.66
C SER A 185 -12.70 -4.14 -9.69
N PRO A 186 -12.62 -4.69 -10.91
CA PRO A 186 -13.59 -4.39 -11.97
C PRO A 186 -15.05 -4.59 -11.55
N GLU A 187 -15.34 -5.66 -10.82
CA GLU A 187 -16.67 -6.03 -10.34
C GLU A 187 -17.26 -5.07 -9.28
N HIS A 188 -16.45 -4.17 -8.73
CA HIS A 188 -16.89 -3.21 -7.71
C HIS A 188 -16.88 -1.76 -8.19
N LEU A 189 -16.33 -1.46 -9.37
CA LEU A 189 -16.18 -0.10 -9.89
C LEU A 189 -17.52 0.67 -9.89
N THR A 190 -18.57 0.10 -10.48
CA THR A 190 -19.89 0.75 -10.56
C THR A 190 -20.48 1.06 -9.17
N ARG A 191 -20.20 0.22 -8.16
CA ARG A 191 -20.68 0.43 -6.78
C ARG A 191 -19.96 1.61 -6.12
N PHE A 192 -18.66 1.76 -6.36
CA PHE A 192 -17.89 2.92 -5.90
C PHE A 192 -18.35 4.20 -6.58
N GLU A 193 -18.52 4.18 -7.90
CA GLU A 193 -18.99 5.34 -8.67
C GLU A 193 -20.38 5.81 -8.19
N ALA A 194 -21.32 4.88 -8.01
CA ALA A 194 -22.66 5.19 -7.53
C ALA A 194 -22.64 5.84 -6.14
N LEU A 195 -21.91 5.25 -5.18
CA LEU A 195 -21.81 5.79 -3.82
C LEU A 195 -21.15 7.17 -3.83
N LEU A 196 -20.06 7.35 -4.57
CA LEU A 196 -19.33 8.61 -4.59
C LEU A 196 -20.13 9.71 -5.31
N ALA A 197 -20.84 9.39 -6.38
CA ALA A 197 -21.75 10.33 -7.04
C ALA A 197 -22.85 10.83 -6.09
N GLU A 198 -23.37 9.95 -5.22
CA GLU A 198 -24.35 10.32 -4.19
C GLU A 198 -23.73 11.22 -3.09
N LYS A 199 -22.54 10.86 -2.59
CA LYS A 199 -21.96 11.48 -1.39
C LYS A 199 -21.14 12.75 -1.65
N ILE A 200 -20.47 12.85 -2.80
CA ILE A 200 -19.56 13.97 -3.13
C ILE A 200 -20.22 15.34 -2.93
N PRO A 201 -21.44 15.63 -3.41
CA PRO A 201 -22.05 16.96 -3.25
C PRO A 201 -22.14 17.43 -1.80
N GLY A 202 -22.46 16.51 -0.88
CA GLY A 202 -22.51 16.80 0.56
C GLY A 202 -21.13 17.14 1.13
N TYR A 203 -20.10 16.39 0.75
CA TYR A 203 -18.72 16.65 1.20
C TYR A 203 -18.10 17.90 0.56
N GLU A 204 -18.41 18.21 -0.71
CA GLU A 204 -18.01 19.47 -1.35
C GLU A 204 -18.57 20.67 -0.61
N SER A 205 -19.87 20.64 -0.30
CA SER A 205 -20.52 21.69 0.48
C SER A 205 -19.94 21.80 1.89
N ARG A 206 -19.69 20.67 2.56
CA ARG A 206 -19.16 20.63 3.92
C ARG A 206 -17.75 21.21 4.04
N PHE A 207 -16.88 20.95 3.06
CA PHE A 207 -15.47 21.34 3.13
C PHE A 207 -15.11 22.54 2.25
N GLY A 208 -16.01 23.02 1.40
CA GLY A 208 -15.75 24.13 0.49
C GLY A 208 -14.70 23.79 -0.57
N VAL A 209 -14.70 22.54 -1.05
CA VAL A 209 -13.73 22.02 -2.04
C VAL A 209 -14.45 21.36 -3.22
N LYS A 210 -13.72 21.11 -4.30
CA LYS A 210 -14.18 20.28 -5.42
C LYS A 210 -13.44 18.95 -5.46
N TYR A 211 -14.18 17.84 -5.45
CA TYR A 211 -13.56 16.52 -5.52
C TYR A 211 -13.34 16.10 -6.97
N ARG A 212 -12.11 15.67 -7.28
CA ARG A 212 -11.73 15.03 -8.54
C ARG A 212 -11.39 13.58 -8.24
N ILE A 213 -12.38 12.71 -8.38
CA ILE A 213 -12.20 11.28 -8.15
C ILE A 213 -11.87 10.58 -9.46
N SER A 214 -10.90 9.69 -9.41
CA SER A 214 -10.55 8.81 -10.52
C SER A 214 -10.35 7.38 -10.03
N PHE A 215 -10.51 6.43 -10.93
CA PHE A 215 -10.35 5.02 -10.65
C PHE A 215 -9.33 4.39 -11.57
N SER A 216 -8.69 3.33 -11.10
CA SER A 216 -8.03 2.36 -11.98
C SER A 216 -8.30 0.95 -11.48
N VAL A 217 -8.23 0.00 -12.40
CA VAL A 217 -8.20 -1.42 -12.09
C VAL A 217 -6.77 -1.92 -12.25
N GLN A 218 -6.43 -2.99 -11.54
CA GLN A 218 -5.16 -3.68 -11.77
C GLN A 218 -5.10 -4.14 -13.23
N ASP A 219 -3.95 -3.95 -13.87
CA ASP A 219 -3.75 -4.34 -15.27
C ASP A 219 -3.71 -5.88 -15.39
N PRO A 220 -4.59 -6.52 -16.18
CA PRO A 220 -4.56 -7.98 -16.37
C PRO A 220 -3.20 -8.51 -16.83
N SER A 221 -2.37 -7.66 -17.49
CA SER A 221 -1.02 -8.03 -17.90
C SER A 221 -0.07 -8.31 -16.73
N THR A 222 -0.49 -8.01 -15.50
CA THR A 222 0.25 -8.30 -14.27
C THR A 222 -0.18 -9.62 -13.63
N ASP A 223 -1.21 -10.27 -14.14
CA ASP A 223 -1.68 -11.54 -13.61
C ASP A 223 -0.64 -12.64 -13.78
N THR A 224 -0.61 -13.55 -12.82
CA THR A 224 0.29 -14.70 -12.83
C THR A 224 -0.47 -15.98 -13.13
N LEU A 225 0.16 -16.85 -13.91
CA LEU A 225 -0.33 -18.18 -14.16
C LEU A 225 -0.31 -18.99 -12.85
N ALA A 226 -1.44 -19.60 -12.50
CA ALA A 226 -1.47 -20.63 -11.48
C ALA A 226 -0.83 -21.91 -12.02
N VAL A 227 -0.03 -22.58 -11.19
CA VAL A 227 0.59 -23.87 -11.54
C VAL A 227 0.20 -24.95 -10.54
N ASN A 228 0.24 -26.20 -10.96
CA ASN A 228 0.13 -27.34 -10.06
C ASN A 228 1.37 -27.40 -9.14
N PRO A 229 1.34 -28.18 -8.04
CA PRO A 229 2.50 -28.35 -7.16
C PRO A 229 3.78 -28.86 -7.86
N ASP A 230 3.65 -29.51 -9.03
CA ASP A 230 4.78 -29.94 -9.88
C ASP A 230 5.26 -28.85 -10.87
N CYS A 231 4.78 -27.62 -10.73
CA CYS A 231 5.07 -26.46 -11.57
C CYS A 231 4.59 -26.57 -13.04
N THR A 232 3.69 -27.51 -13.36
CA THR A 232 2.99 -27.53 -14.66
C THR A 232 1.80 -26.56 -14.65
N PRO A 233 1.41 -25.97 -15.81
CA PRO A 233 0.27 -25.04 -15.87
C PRO A 233 -1.01 -25.64 -15.27
N PHE A 234 -1.65 -24.90 -14.35
CA PHE A 234 -2.91 -25.32 -13.77
C PHE A 234 -4.05 -25.06 -14.76
N ARG A 235 -4.84 -26.11 -15.03
CA ARG A 235 -6.03 -26.03 -15.88
C ARG A 235 -7.29 -26.25 -15.08
N ARG A 236 -8.32 -25.45 -15.38
CA ARG A 236 -9.70 -25.64 -14.90
C ARG A 236 -10.32 -26.86 -15.56
N ALA A 237 -11.51 -27.26 -15.09
CA ALA A 237 -12.24 -28.40 -15.62
C ALA A 237 -12.61 -28.26 -17.10
N ASP A 238 -12.72 -27.04 -17.61
CA ASP A 238 -12.97 -26.71 -19.02
C ASP A 238 -11.69 -26.70 -19.88
N GLY A 239 -10.53 -27.04 -19.31
CA GLY A 239 -9.23 -27.07 -20.00
C GLY A 239 -8.50 -25.73 -20.08
N ARG A 240 -9.12 -24.60 -19.69
CA ARG A 240 -8.51 -23.26 -19.74
C ARG A 240 -7.45 -23.07 -18.66
N LEU A 241 -6.47 -22.22 -18.93
CA LEU A 241 -5.49 -21.78 -17.93
C LEU A 241 -6.17 -20.93 -16.86
N LEU A 242 -5.65 -21.01 -15.63
CA LEU A 242 -6.07 -20.14 -14.53
C LEU A 242 -5.02 -19.05 -14.31
N PHE A 243 -5.41 -17.80 -14.55
CA PHE A 243 -4.64 -16.62 -14.15
C PHE A 243 -5.19 -16.04 -12.84
N ARG A 244 -4.30 -15.46 -12.03
CA ARG A 244 -4.67 -14.83 -10.76
C ARG A 244 -4.02 -13.46 -10.61
N PRO A 245 -4.70 -12.52 -9.93
CA PRO A 245 -4.10 -11.25 -9.57
C PRO A 245 -2.82 -11.45 -8.75
N ALA A 246 -1.74 -10.79 -9.16
CA ALA A 246 -0.42 -10.98 -8.56
C ALA A 246 -0.14 -10.09 -7.32
N GLY A 247 -1.18 -9.80 -6.54
CA GLY A 247 -1.09 -9.00 -5.31
C GLY A 247 -0.84 -7.50 -5.54
N HIS A 248 -0.61 -6.76 -4.45
CA HIS A 248 -0.46 -5.30 -4.48
C HIS A 248 0.75 -4.82 -5.30
N GLY A 249 1.73 -5.69 -5.56
CA GLY A 249 2.90 -5.37 -6.39
C GLY A 249 2.58 -4.87 -7.78
N ALA A 250 1.46 -5.36 -8.34
CA ALA A 250 0.95 -4.92 -9.63
C ALA A 250 0.53 -3.44 -9.67
N LEU A 251 0.31 -2.81 -8.51
CA LEU A 251 -0.12 -1.41 -8.43
C LEU A 251 0.96 -0.40 -8.79
N ILE A 252 2.23 -0.80 -8.93
CA ILE A 252 3.31 0.13 -9.29
C ILE A 252 3.06 0.78 -10.65
N GLY A 253 2.47 0.03 -11.60
CA GLY A 253 2.04 0.57 -12.89
C GLY A 253 0.90 1.57 -12.78
N ASN A 254 -0.08 1.30 -11.90
CA ASN A 254 -1.18 2.23 -11.60
C ASN A 254 -0.65 3.53 -10.97
N LEU A 255 0.27 3.41 -10.00
CA LEU A 255 0.91 4.55 -9.35
C LEU A 255 1.71 5.40 -10.35
N GLY A 256 2.45 4.75 -11.26
CA GLY A 256 3.26 5.44 -12.28
C GLY A 256 2.44 6.24 -13.30
N LYS A 257 1.14 5.94 -13.46
CA LYS A 257 0.22 6.71 -14.32
C LYS A 257 -0.26 8.01 -13.66
N ILE A 258 -0.09 8.17 -12.35
CA ILE A 258 -0.57 9.34 -11.61
C ILE A 258 0.29 10.56 -11.93
N ASP A 259 -0.35 11.61 -12.45
CA ASP A 259 0.30 12.89 -12.69
C ASP A 259 0.25 13.80 -11.45
N ALA A 260 1.20 13.61 -10.55
CA ALA A 260 1.30 14.38 -9.31
C ALA A 260 2.74 14.74 -8.96
N ASP A 261 2.91 15.82 -8.20
CA ASP A 261 4.20 16.19 -7.61
C ASP A 261 4.34 15.53 -6.22
N ILE A 262 3.22 15.38 -5.51
CA ILE A 262 3.09 14.64 -4.24
C ILE A 262 1.96 13.62 -4.35
N VAL A 263 2.25 12.37 -4.00
CA VAL A 263 1.26 11.30 -3.86
C VAL A 263 1.21 10.80 -2.44
N PHE A 264 0.05 10.93 -1.79
CA PHE A 264 -0.22 10.30 -0.50
C PHE A 264 -0.76 8.89 -0.72
N VAL A 265 -0.06 7.87 -0.24
CA VAL A 265 -0.54 6.47 -0.27
C VAL A 265 -1.04 6.08 1.13
N LYS A 266 -2.24 5.53 1.19
CA LYS A 266 -2.84 5.00 2.42
C LYS A 266 -3.85 3.90 2.08
N ASN A 267 -3.84 2.79 2.81
CA ASN A 267 -4.84 1.74 2.64
C ASN A 267 -6.25 2.25 2.94
N ILE A 268 -7.24 1.65 2.28
CA ILE A 268 -8.67 2.05 2.38
C ILE A 268 -9.27 1.87 3.78
N ASP A 269 -8.75 0.93 4.56
CA ASP A 269 -9.27 0.53 5.87
C ASP A 269 -8.57 1.23 7.04
N ASN A 270 -7.36 1.76 6.83
CA ASN A 270 -6.67 2.57 7.83
C ASN A 270 -7.28 3.98 7.89
N VAL A 271 -8.45 4.11 8.53
CA VAL A 271 -9.17 5.38 8.74
C VAL A 271 -9.68 5.48 10.17
N THR A 272 -9.94 6.71 10.62
CA THR A 272 -10.46 6.93 11.98
C THR A 272 -11.55 7.99 12.03
N THR A 273 -12.20 8.10 13.18
CA THR A 273 -13.28 9.04 13.42
C THR A 273 -12.79 10.49 13.45
N ASP A 274 -13.66 11.46 13.13
CA ASP A 274 -13.39 12.91 13.20
C ASP A 274 -12.63 13.33 14.48
N ALA A 275 -13.06 12.84 15.66
CA ALA A 275 -12.49 13.20 16.95
C ALA A 275 -11.05 12.69 17.20
N ARG A 276 -10.54 11.77 16.36
CA ARG A 276 -9.24 11.09 16.56
C ARG A 276 -8.25 11.35 15.41
N ARG A 277 -8.64 12.13 14.41
CA ARG A 277 -7.90 12.26 13.14
C ARG A 277 -6.80 13.32 13.17
N SER A 278 -6.70 14.15 14.21
CA SER A 278 -5.73 15.25 14.30
C SER A 278 -4.31 14.80 13.99
N ASP A 279 -3.88 13.69 14.60
CA ASP A 279 -2.52 13.16 14.44
C ASP A 279 -2.29 12.69 13.00
N THR A 280 -3.26 11.99 12.40
CA THR A 280 -3.17 11.57 10.99
C THR A 280 -2.96 12.78 10.07
N VAL A 281 -3.72 13.87 10.26
CA VAL A 281 -3.59 15.07 9.43
C VAL A 281 -2.23 15.74 9.62
N LEU A 282 -1.82 15.96 10.88
CA LEU A 282 -0.56 16.62 11.20
C LEU A 282 0.63 15.84 10.65
N TYR A 283 0.71 14.54 10.94
CA TYR A 283 1.84 13.72 10.52
C TYR A 283 1.85 13.48 9.01
N LYS A 284 0.70 13.36 8.33
CA LYS A 284 0.66 13.33 6.85
C LYS A 284 1.30 14.58 6.24
N LYS A 285 0.97 15.76 6.76
CA LYS A 285 1.58 17.02 6.31
C LYS A 285 3.07 17.07 6.64
N ALA A 286 3.48 16.62 7.83
CA ALA A 286 4.89 16.57 8.22
C ALA A 286 5.71 15.65 7.31
N LEU A 287 5.23 14.45 7.00
CA LEU A 287 5.90 13.52 6.06
C LEU A 287 6.07 14.15 4.67
N ALA A 288 5.04 14.86 4.17
CA ALA A 288 5.15 15.60 2.91
C ALA A 288 6.16 16.74 2.99
N GLY A 289 6.23 17.44 4.12
CA GLY A 289 7.23 18.48 4.36
C GLY A 289 8.66 17.96 4.39
N VAL A 290 8.89 16.79 4.99
CA VAL A 290 10.19 16.10 4.96
C VAL A 290 10.54 15.73 3.53
N LEU A 291 9.60 15.14 2.79
CA LEU A 291 9.83 14.77 1.39
C LEU A 291 10.24 15.97 0.54
N LEU A 292 9.51 17.10 0.65
CA LEU A 292 9.82 18.31 -0.10
C LEU A 292 11.23 18.83 0.20
N ALA A 293 11.63 18.85 1.48
CA ALA A 293 12.97 19.29 1.88
C ALA A 293 14.08 18.38 1.32
N LEU A 294 13.88 17.07 1.34
CA LEU A 294 14.81 16.11 0.77
C LEU A 294 14.90 16.24 -0.74
N GLN A 295 13.76 16.36 -1.43
CA GLN A 295 13.71 16.49 -2.89
C GLN A 295 14.39 17.77 -3.37
N GLU A 296 14.14 18.91 -2.73
CA GLU A 296 14.81 20.17 -3.02
C GLU A 296 16.34 20.00 -2.97
N ARG A 297 16.85 19.39 -1.89
CA ARG A 297 18.28 19.15 -1.72
C ARG A 297 18.85 18.14 -2.73
N ILE A 298 18.10 17.08 -3.06
CA ILE A 298 18.47 16.13 -4.10
C ILE A 298 18.65 16.85 -5.44
N PHE A 299 17.73 17.74 -5.81
CA PHE A 299 17.78 18.46 -7.08
C PHE A 299 18.95 19.43 -7.15
N GLU A 300 19.24 20.16 -6.07
CA GLU A 300 20.43 21.00 -5.96
C GLU A 300 21.71 20.19 -6.16
N TYR A 301 21.85 19.04 -5.51
CA TYR A 301 23.03 18.20 -5.67
C TYR A 301 23.15 17.56 -7.04
N LEU A 302 22.03 17.15 -7.66
CA LEU A 302 22.05 16.68 -9.05
C LEU A 302 22.54 17.77 -10.00
N MET A 303 22.14 19.03 -9.80
CA MET A 303 22.66 20.16 -10.58
C MET A 303 24.15 20.41 -10.32
N ALA A 304 24.60 20.34 -9.06
CA ALA A 304 26.00 20.52 -8.70
C ALA A 304 26.90 19.46 -9.37
N LEU A 305 26.46 18.21 -9.43
CA LEU A 305 27.19 17.10 -10.06
C LEU A 305 27.31 17.21 -11.60
N GLU A 306 26.60 18.15 -12.26
CA GLU A 306 26.80 18.46 -13.68
C GLU A 306 28.07 19.31 -13.92
N VAL A 307 28.58 19.96 -12.87
CA VAL A 307 29.77 20.81 -12.97
C VAL A 307 31.04 19.97 -12.75
N PRO A 308 32.04 20.01 -13.65
CA PRO A 308 33.31 19.33 -13.43
C PRO A 308 33.99 19.82 -12.15
N GLY A 309 34.48 18.89 -11.32
CA GLY A 309 35.17 19.20 -10.07
C GLY A 309 34.26 19.47 -8.86
N ALA A 310 32.97 19.10 -8.93
CA ALA A 310 32.07 19.17 -7.79
C ALA A 310 32.61 18.43 -6.55
N GLU A 311 32.49 19.05 -5.37
CA GLU A 311 32.84 18.43 -4.09
C GLU A 311 31.86 17.29 -3.78
N LEU A 312 32.39 16.08 -3.60
CA LEU A 312 31.57 14.87 -3.48
C LEU A 312 31.23 14.57 -2.02
N GLU A 313 32.06 15.00 -1.08
CA GLU A 313 31.96 14.69 0.34
C GLU A 313 30.66 15.24 0.97
N PRO A 314 30.21 16.49 0.72
CA PRO A 314 28.93 16.97 1.24
C PRO A 314 27.73 16.21 0.66
N ILE A 315 27.84 15.75 -0.58
CA ILE A 315 26.79 15.01 -1.29
C ILE A 315 26.70 13.59 -0.75
N ALA A 316 27.85 12.93 -0.57
CA ALA A 316 27.93 11.62 0.05
C ALA A 316 27.39 11.66 1.48
N ALA A 317 27.77 12.66 2.29
CA ALA A 317 27.26 12.84 3.64
C ALA A 317 25.73 13.03 3.66
N PHE A 318 25.16 13.76 2.70
CA PHE A 318 23.71 13.87 2.57
C PHE A 318 23.04 12.53 2.23
N ILE A 319 23.61 11.77 1.28
CA ILE A 319 23.09 10.45 0.89
C ILE A 319 23.11 9.49 2.09
N GLU A 320 24.20 9.47 2.84
CA GLU A 320 24.35 8.56 3.99
C GLU A 320 23.45 8.95 5.17
N ASN A 321 23.40 10.24 5.50
CA ASN A 321 22.73 10.69 6.73
C ASN A 321 21.25 11.05 6.54
N GLU A 322 20.88 11.66 5.41
CA GLU A 322 19.50 12.12 5.18
C GLU A 322 18.70 11.13 4.33
N LEU A 323 19.32 10.46 3.36
CA LEU A 323 18.66 9.43 2.54
C LEU A 323 18.84 8.01 3.09
N CYS A 324 19.66 7.83 4.13
CA CYS A 324 19.91 6.55 4.78
C CYS A 324 20.39 5.48 3.78
N VAL A 325 21.37 5.82 2.94
CA VAL A 325 22.01 4.91 1.99
C VAL A 325 23.49 4.81 2.34
N LYS A 326 23.98 3.65 2.77
CA LYS A 326 25.42 3.48 2.98
C LYS A 326 26.11 3.26 1.64
N LEU A 327 27.12 4.09 1.40
CA LEU A 327 27.93 4.03 0.20
C LEU A 327 29.10 3.03 0.40
N PRO A 328 29.61 2.43 -0.69
CA PRO A 328 30.90 1.74 -0.65
C PRO A 328 32.02 2.72 -0.30
N LYS A 329 33.17 2.20 0.16
CA LYS A 329 34.34 3.02 0.51
C LYS A 329 34.81 3.89 -0.66
N ASP A 330 34.78 3.34 -1.86
CA ASP A 330 35.14 4.03 -3.09
C ASP A 330 33.85 4.41 -3.82
N TYR A 331 33.55 5.71 -3.85
CA TYR A 331 32.43 6.26 -4.62
C TYR A 331 32.93 7.39 -5.53
N GLY A 332 32.21 7.61 -6.63
CA GLY A 332 32.45 8.71 -7.56
C GLY A 332 31.14 9.35 -8.02
N THR A 333 31.25 10.41 -8.81
CA THR A 333 30.11 11.20 -9.33
C THR A 333 29.00 10.35 -9.93
N ALA A 334 29.34 9.31 -10.70
CA ALA A 334 28.38 8.44 -11.35
C ALA A 334 27.49 7.68 -10.34
N LEU A 335 28.08 7.15 -9.26
CA LEU A 335 27.33 6.42 -8.23
C LEU A 335 26.45 7.37 -7.41
N LEU A 336 26.99 8.53 -6.98
CA LEU A 336 26.20 9.50 -6.20
C LEU A 336 25.00 9.99 -7.02
N ARG A 337 25.20 10.27 -8.30
CA ARG A 337 24.13 10.63 -9.23
C ARG A 337 23.11 9.51 -9.39
N GLN A 338 23.54 8.25 -9.54
CA GLN A 338 22.66 7.10 -9.64
C GLN A 338 21.78 6.91 -8.39
N VAL A 339 22.29 7.27 -7.20
CA VAL A 339 21.51 7.22 -5.95
C VAL A 339 20.54 8.39 -5.86
N LEU A 340 20.98 9.61 -6.18
CA LEU A 340 20.15 10.81 -6.12
C LEU A 340 19.02 10.80 -7.17
N ASP A 341 19.29 10.32 -8.39
CA ASP A 341 18.34 10.32 -9.52
C ASP A 341 17.38 9.11 -9.45
N ARG A 342 16.64 9.04 -8.35
CA ARG A 342 15.64 8.00 -8.06
C ARG A 342 14.34 8.64 -7.55
N PRO A 343 13.19 7.96 -7.73
CA PRO A 343 11.97 8.28 -6.99
C PRO A 343 12.22 8.30 -5.48
N ILE A 344 11.48 9.13 -4.75
CA ILE A 344 11.57 9.25 -3.29
C ILE A 344 10.26 8.87 -2.62
N ARG A 345 10.37 8.18 -1.49
CA ARG A 345 9.26 7.92 -0.57
C ARG A 345 9.68 8.23 0.87
N VAL A 346 8.80 8.90 1.59
CA VAL A 346 8.89 9.09 3.03
C VAL A 346 7.77 8.26 3.66
N CYS A 347 8.15 7.31 4.50
CA CYS A 347 7.20 6.37 5.12
C CYS A 347 7.10 6.66 6.61
N GLY A 348 5.88 6.86 7.09
CA GLY A 348 5.61 6.89 8.53
C GLY A 348 5.77 5.48 9.11
N MET A 349 6.50 5.36 10.23
CA MET A 349 6.71 4.12 10.97
C MET A 349 6.14 4.26 12.36
N VAL A 350 5.28 3.32 12.75
CA VAL A 350 4.67 3.29 14.09
C VAL A 350 5.39 2.26 14.96
N ARG A 351 5.42 2.48 16.26
CA ARG A 351 5.98 1.50 17.21
C ARG A 351 5.24 0.19 17.12
N ASN A 352 5.99 -0.90 17.17
CA ASN A 352 5.43 -2.24 17.12
C ASN A 352 4.96 -2.68 18.51
N GLU A 353 3.65 -2.77 18.69
CA GLU A 353 3.00 -3.24 19.93
C GLU A 353 2.55 -4.72 19.83
N GLY A 354 3.11 -5.47 18.87
CA GLY A 354 2.76 -6.86 18.59
C GLY A 354 1.99 -7.06 17.27
N GLU A 355 1.92 -6.03 16.43
CA GLU A 355 1.19 -6.06 15.17
C GLU A 355 1.88 -6.97 14.14
N PRO A 356 1.13 -7.86 13.47
CA PRO A 356 1.68 -8.67 12.38
C PRO A 356 1.85 -7.80 11.13
N GLY A 357 3.06 -7.73 10.57
CA GLY A 357 3.27 -6.95 9.37
C GLY A 357 4.73 -6.85 8.91
N GLY A 358 4.95 -6.08 7.85
CA GLY A 358 6.28 -5.75 7.36
C GLY A 358 6.96 -4.72 8.25
N GLY A 359 8.25 -4.91 8.50
CA GLY A 359 9.08 -4.02 9.32
C GLY A 359 10.09 -3.23 8.49
N PRO A 360 10.69 -2.17 9.08
CA PRO A 360 11.77 -1.42 8.45
C PRO A 360 13.13 -2.10 8.71
N PHE A 361 13.89 -2.34 7.63
CA PHE A 361 15.17 -3.05 7.68
C PHE A 361 16.23 -2.39 6.80
N TRP A 362 17.49 -2.58 7.20
CA TRP A 362 18.63 -2.37 6.32
C TRP A 362 18.87 -3.61 5.47
N VAL A 363 19.02 -3.41 4.17
CA VAL A 363 19.21 -4.48 3.17
C VAL A 363 20.45 -4.17 2.34
N ALA A 364 21.33 -5.18 2.21
CA ALA A 364 22.51 -5.08 1.36
C ALA A 364 22.14 -5.37 -0.10
N GLY A 365 22.25 -4.37 -0.97
CA GLY A 365 22.04 -4.50 -2.41
C GLY A 365 23.18 -5.24 -3.10
N ALA A 366 22.88 -5.88 -4.23
CA ALA A 366 23.90 -6.48 -5.09
C ALA A 366 24.81 -5.44 -5.77
N ASP A 367 24.40 -4.17 -5.78
CA ASP A 367 25.17 -3.01 -6.23
C ASP A 367 26.16 -2.48 -5.19
N GLY A 368 26.27 -3.14 -4.02
CA GLY A 368 27.17 -2.77 -2.94
C GLY A 368 26.65 -1.66 -2.02
N LEU A 369 25.44 -1.16 -2.27
CA LEU A 369 24.77 -0.19 -1.39
C LEU A 369 24.07 -0.92 -0.24
N GLU A 370 23.99 -0.29 0.94
CA GLU A 370 23.06 -0.72 1.98
C GLU A 370 21.93 0.31 2.10
N THR A 371 20.68 -0.12 1.93
CA THR A 371 19.51 0.79 1.87
C THR A 371 18.40 0.35 2.81
N LEU A 372 17.55 1.30 3.18
CA LEU A 372 16.33 1.04 3.93
C LEU A 372 15.24 0.41 3.05
N GLN A 373 14.67 -0.70 3.53
CA GLN A 373 13.58 -1.41 2.88
C GLN A 373 12.49 -1.79 3.88
N ILE A 374 11.28 -1.97 3.36
CA ILE A 374 10.20 -2.61 4.11
C ILE A 374 10.24 -4.09 3.73
N ALA A 375 10.42 -4.98 4.71
CA ALA A 375 10.46 -6.42 4.48
C ALA A 375 9.34 -7.11 5.24
N GLU A 376 8.68 -8.06 4.57
CA GLU A 376 7.69 -8.95 5.18
C GLU A 376 8.35 -10.23 5.71
N SER A 377 7.67 -10.93 6.62
CA SER A 377 8.20 -12.12 7.30
C SER A 377 8.56 -13.26 6.34
N ASN A 378 7.89 -13.37 5.20
CA ASN A 378 8.15 -14.37 4.17
C ASN A 378 9.38 -14.05 3.31
N GLN A 379 9.87 -12.80 3.32
CA GLN A 379 11.05 -12.37 2.57
C GLN A 379 12.34 -12.53 3.38
N ILE A 380 12.26 -12.85 4.67
CA ILE A 380 13.41 -13.00 5.56
C ILE A 380 13.70 -14.49 5.78
N ALA A 381 14.97 -14.85 5.61
CA ALA A 381 15.44 -16.22 5.78
C ALA A 381 15.11 -16.75 7.19
N PRO A 382 14.70 -18.02 7.34
CA PRO A 382 14.32 -18.60 8.63
C PRO A 382 15.34 -18.38 9.76
N GLU A 383 16.63 -18.48 9.45
CA GLU A 383 17.75 -18.28 10.36
C GLU A 383 17.93 -16.82 10.81
N LYS A 384 17.36 -15.85 10.08
CA LYS A 384 17.38 -14.42 10.40
C LYS A 384 16.08 -13.93 11.04
N ARG A 385 15.14 -14.82 11.38
CA ARG A 385 13.85 -14.45 11.98
C ARG A 385 13.97 -13.70 13.31
N GLU A 386 15.07 -13.84 14.03
CA GLU A 386 15.30 -13.04 15.25
C GLU A 386 15.37 -11.54 14.96
N LEU A 387 15.81 -11.13 13.76
CA LEU A 387 15.80 -9.72 13.35
C LEU A 387 14.39 -9.13 13.27
N MET A 388 13.37 -9.96 13.01
CA MET A 388 11.97 -9.52 13.07
C MET A 388 11.55 -9.18 14.50
N ARG A 389 12.07 -9.93 15.48
CA ARG A 389 11.75 -9.70 16.90
C ARG A 389 12.46 -8.47 17.46
N SER A 390 13.57 -8.06 16.86
CA SER A 390 14.27 -6.83 17.25
C SER A 390 13.73 -5.57 16.56
N ALA A 391 12.81 -5.72 15.59
CA ALA A 391 12.18 -4.59 14.94
C ALA A 391 11.28 -3.83 15.95
N THR A 392 11.68 -2.59 16.24
CA THR A 392 10.98 -1.71 17.20
C THR A 392 9.75 -1.04 16.58
N HIS A 393 9.64 -1.05 15.26
CA HIS A 393 8.62 -0.38 14.48
C HIS A 393 8.07 -1.29 13.39
N PHE A 394 6.89 -0.96 12.86
CA PHE A 394 6.33 -1.61 11.69
C PHE A 394 5.75 -0.58 10.71
N ASN A 395 5.53 -1.01 9.47
CA ASN A 395 5.01 -0.17 8.40
C ASN A 395 3.45 -0.17 8.41
N PRO A 396 2.79 0.95 8.71
CA PRO A 396 1.33 1.11 8.66
C PRO A 396 0.79 1.34 7.23
N VAL A 397 1.67 1.33 6.22
CA VAL A 397 1.36 1.76 4.84
C VAL A 397 0.90 3.22 4.82
N ASP A 398 1.65 4.07 5.53
CA ASP A 398 1.53 5.52 5.48
C ASP A 398 2.72 6.08 4.69
N LEU A 399 2.51 6.33 3.39
CA LEU A 399 3.59 6.82 2.52
C LEU A 399 3.23 8.17 1.90
N VAL A 400 4.25 8.99 1.73
CA VAL A 400 4.24 10.15 0.83
C VAL A 400 5.33 9.93 -0.20
N CYS A 401 4.96 10.01 -1.47
CA CYS A 401 5.83 9.68 -2.60
C CYS A 401 5.97 10.87 -3.54
N SER A 402 7.13 10.97 -4.20
CA SER A 402 7.31 11.80 -5.39
C SER A 402 8.25 11.08 -6.36
N PHE A 403 7.90 11.18 -7.64
CA PHE A 403 8.63 10.56 -8.73
C PHE A 403 8.84 11.56 -9.87
N ARG A 404 8.97 12.84 -9.51
CA ARG A 404 9.43 13.91 -10.41
C ARG A 404 10.95 13.87 -10.53
N THR A 405 11.44 14.11 -11.74
CA THR A 405 12.88 14.28 -11.98
C THR A 405 13.27 15.75 -11.78
N SER A 406 14.53 16.01 -11.50
CA SER A 406 15.08 17.38 -11.42
C SER A 406 14.93 18.18 -12.72
N LYS A 407 14.68 17.48 -13.84
CA LYS A 407 14.48 18.04 -15.18
C LYS A 407 13.00 18.30 -15.52
N GLY A 408 12.09 18.16 -14.56
CA GLY A 408 10.64 18.39 -14.73
C GLY A 408 9.87 17.20 -15.33
N GLY A 409 10.53 16.06 -15.56
CA GLY A 409 9.92 14.82 -16.05
C GLY A 409 9.36 13.94 -14.92
N ARG A 410 9.06 12.69 -15.25
CA ARG A 410 8.69 11.64 -14.30
C ARG A 410 9.52 10.39 -14.56
N PHE A 411 9.86 9.68 -13.50
CA PHE A 411 10.48 8.36 -13.61
C PHE A 411 9.48 7.32 -14.13
N ASP A 412 9.96 6.35 -14.92
CA ASP A 412 9.25 5.10 -15.11
C ASP A 412 9.49 4.21 -13.89
N LEU A 413 8.47 4.07 -13.04
CA LEU A 413 8.61 3.36 -11.76
C LEU A 413 9.01 1.89 -11.92
N ARG A 414 8.77 1.29 -13.09
CA ARG A 414 9.13 -0.10 -13.40
C ARG A 414 10.64 -0.34 -13.41
N GLU A 415 11.43 0.68 -13.70
CA GLU A 415 12.90 0.60 -13.71
C GLU A 415 13.48 0.42 -12.29
N PHE A 416 12.68 0.77 -11.27
CA PHE A 416 13.08 0.76 -9.86
C PHE A 416 12.54 -0.44 -9.07
N VAL A 417 11.86 -1.37 -9.75
CA VAL A 417 11.37 -2.63 -9.19
C VAL A 417 12.51 -3.62 -9.06
N ASP A 418 12.57 -4.34 -7.94
CA ASP A 418 13.41 -5.54 -7.82
C ASP A 418 12.59 -6.80 -8.12
N PRO A 419 12.75 -7.43 -9.30
CA PRO A 419 11.97 -8.61 -9.67
C PRO A 419 12.28 -9.85 -8.81
N ALA A 420 13.39 -9.86 -8.07
CA ALA A 420 13.78 -10.99 -7.23
C ALA A 420 13.01 -11.07 -5.90
N THR A 421 12.14 -10.10 -5.61
CA THR A 421 11.45 -9.96 -4.32
C THR A 421 9.99 -10.44 -4.34
N GLY A 422 9.56 -11.09 -5.42
CA GLY A 422 8.29 -11.79 -5.47
C GLY A 422 8.25 -12.98 -4.50
N PHE A 423 7.10 -13.63 -4.38
CA PHE A 423 7.00 -14.86 -3.60
C PHE A 423 5.95 -15.82 -4.15
N ILE A 424 6.03 -17.08 -3.76
CA ILE A 424 5.10 -18.14 -4.15
C ILE A 424 4.22 -18.49 -2.96
N SER A 425 2.92 -18.53 -3.20
CA SER A 425 1.91 -18.89 -2.22
C SER A 425 1.16 -20.15 -2.63
N ARG A 426 0.77 -20.97 -1.65
CA ARG A 426 -0.14 -22.10 -1.84
C ARG A 426 -1.58 -21.61 -1.74
N LYS A 427 -2.41 -22.01 -2.68
CA LYS A 427 -3.86 -21.71 -2.72
C LYS A 427 -4.61 -22.95 -3.16
N SER A 428 -5.93 -22.83 -3.24
CA SER A 428 -6.80 -23.84 -3.82
C SER A 428 -7.80 -23.22 -4.79
N ASP A 429 -8.20 -23.99 -5.79
CA ASP A 429 -9.29 -23.66 -6.71
C ASP A 429 -10.13 -24.93 -6.95
N GLY A 430 -11.45 -24.86 -6.70
CA GLY A 430 -12.33 -26.03 -6.81
C GLY A 430 -11.90 -27.24 -5.96
N GLY A 431 -11.27 -27.00 -4.79
CA GLY A 431 -10.75 -28.06 -3.92
C GLY A 431 -9.40 -28.66 -4.35
N ARG A 432 -8.82 -28.24 -5.49
CA ARG A 432 -7.49 -28.66 -5.95
C ARG A 432 -6.44 -27.67 -5.49
N GLU A 433 -5.31 -28.17 -4.97
CA GLU A 433 -4.17 -27.34 -4.59
C GLU A 433 -3.49 -26.74 -5.83
N LEU A 434 -3.02 -25.50 -5.70
CA LEU A 434 -2.24 -24.81 -6.71
C LEU A 434 -1.19 -23.89 -6.06
N LEU A 435 -0.19 -23.52 -6.84
CA LEU A 435 0.78 -22.48 -6.53
C LEU A 435 0.44 -21.21 -7.32
N ALA A 436 0.51 -20.06 -6.65
CA ALA A 436 0.33 -18.75 -7.26
C ALA A 436 1.53 -17.86 -6.91
N GLN A 437 2.05 -17.17 -7.91
CA GLN A 437 3.13 -16.19 -7.74
C GLN A 437 2.54 -14.82 -7.44
N GLU A 438 3.06 -14.13 -6.43
CA GLU A 438 2.80 -12.72 -6.16
C GLU A 438 3.99 -11.89 -6.63
N LEU A 439 3.71 -10.77 -7.30
CA LEU A 439 4.74 -9.82 -7.75
C LEU A 439 5.34 -9.07 -6.55
N PRO A 440 6.55 -8.48 -6.71
CA PRO A 440 7.15 -7.58 -5.73
C PRO A 440 6.12 -6.57 -5.19
N GLY A 441 5.76 -6.63 -3.92
CA GLY A 441 4.73 -5.78 -3.31
C GLY A 441 4.99 -4.28 -3.44
N LEU A 442 3.92 -3.48 -3.52
CA LEU A 442 3.98 -2.07 -3.89
C LEU A 442 5.00 -1.27 -3.07
N TRP A 443 4.94 -1.39 -1.75
CA TRP A 443 5.82 -0.66 -0.82
C TRP A 443 6.99 -1.51 -0.30
N ASN A 444 7.22 -2.71 -0.86
CA ASN A 444 8.44 -3.47 -0.59
C ASN A 444 9.29 -3.51 -1.87
N GLY A 445 9.29 -4.63 -2.58
CA GLY A 445 10.08 -4.90 -3.77
C GLY A 445 9.82 -4.01 -4.98
N ALA A 446 8.58 -3.55 -5.20
CA ALA A 446 8.29 -2.64 -6.31
C ALA A 446 8.89 -1.23 -6.10
N MET A 447 9.26 -0.90 -4.86
CA MET A 447 9.94 0.33 -4.48
C MET A 447 11.36 0.08 -3.96
N ALA A 448 11.95 -1.08 -4.28
CA ALA A 448 13.25 -1.48 -3.75
C ALA A 448 14.37 -0.49 -4.09
N ARG A 449 14.33 0.13 -5.27
CA ARG A 449 15.37 1.07 -5.71
C ARG A 449 14.95 2.53 -5.58
N TRP A 450 14.10 2.84 -4.60
CA TRP A 450 13.68 4.21 -4.29
C TRP A 450 14.54 4.79 -3.16
N ASN A 451 14.73 6.11 -3.16
CA ASN A 451 15.22 6.82 -1.98
C ASN A 451 14.15 6.71 -0.90
N THR A 452 14.45 5.93 0.14
CA THR A 452 13.48 5.53 1.17
C THR A 452 13.90 6.13 2.50
N VAL A 453 13.06 6.99 3.07
CA VAL A 453 13.31 7.58 4.39
C VAL A 453 12.17 7.22 5.33
N PHE A 454 12.52 6.73 6.51
CA PHE A 454 11.54 6.39 7.54
C PHE A 454 11.46 7.48 8.60
N VAL A 455 10.25 7.82 9.03
CA VAL A 455 9.98 8.81 10.06
C VAL A 455 9.07 8.19 11.12
N GLU A 456 9.43 8.28 12.40
CA GLU A 456 8.55 7.82 13.49
C GLU A 456 7.26 8.66 13.52
N VAL A 457 6.11 7.98 13.57
CA VAL A 457 4.78 8.58 13.72
C VAL A 457 4.02 7.88 14.85
N PRO A 458 3.08 8.54 15.53
CA PRO A 458 2.40 7.95 16.66
C PRO A 458 1.46 6.83 16.22
N ILE A 459 1.27 5.81 17.06
CA ILE A 459 0.38 4.68 16.79
C ILE A 459 -1.08 5.11 16.51
N THR A 460 -1.45 6.33 16.91
CA THR A 460 -2.75 6.94 16.63
C THR A 460 -3.02 7.15 15.13
N THR A 461 -1.99 7.19 14.28
CA THR A 461 -2.14 7.27 12.82
C THR A 461 -2.47 5.92 12.17
N PHE A 462 -2.40 4.82 12.92
CA PHE A 462 -2.71 3.47 12.46
C PHE A 462 -3.97 2.92 13.14
N ARG A 463 -5.03 2.78 12.34
CA ARG A 463 -6.37 2.31 12.73
C ARG A 463 -6.99 1.48 11.60
N PRO A 464 -6.40 0.33 11.22
CA PRO A 464 -6.88 -0.52 10.14
C PRO A 464 -8.18 -1.27 10.45
#